data_AF-J4T5B5-F1
#
_entry.id   AF-J4T5B5-F1
#
_cell.length_a   1.000
_cell.length_b   1.000
_cell.length_c   1.000
_cell.angle_alpha   90.00
_cell.angle_beta   90.00
_cell.angle_gamma   90.00
#
_symmetry.space_group_name_H-M   'P 1'
#
loop_
_entity.id
_entity.type
_entity.pdbx_description
1 polymer ?
#
loop_
_entity_poly.entity_id
_entity_poly.type
_entity_poly.pdbx_seq_one_letter_code
_entity_poly.pdbx_strand_id
1 'polypeptide(L)'
;MSNDLIQTASVIRYPYLWAREAERGETEGRKERPVAVGVRMPRPDGDLVLFFPITTKQPGASRFAVEVPVIEKRRAGLRCRSQTLDHLR
;
A
#
# COMPACT_ATOMS: atom_id res chain seq x y z
N MET A 1 -17.72 -11.66 5.22
CA MET A 1 -17.18 -10.31 5.48
C MET A 1 -17.52 -9.46 4.28
N SER A 2 -18.16 -8.29 4.43
CA SER A 2 -18.51 -7.48 3.27
C SER A 2 -17.24 -6.87 2.68
N ASN A 3 -16.95 -7.15 1.42
CA ASN A 3 -15.79 -6.59 0.70
C ASN A 3 -16.01 -5.12 0.29
N ASP A 4 -17.10 -4.49 0.73
CA ASP A 4 -17.45 -3.09 0.43
C ASP A 4 -16.36 -2.09 0.87
N LEU A 5 -15.53 -2.48 1.85
CA LEU A 5 -14.37 -1.68 2.29
C LEU A 5 -13.23 -1.65 1.25
N ILE A 6 -13.18 -2.60 0.33
CA ILE A 6 -12.16 -2.68 -0.73
C ILE A 6 -12.72 -1.97 -1.96
N GLN A 7 -12.54 -0.65 -1.99
CA GLN A 7 -12.94 0.21 -3.10
C GLN A 7 -11.71 0.65 -3.90
N THR A 8 -11.81 0.66 -5.23
CA THR A 8 -10.79 1.26 -6.11
C THR A 8 -10.47 2.69 -5.67
N ALA A 9 -9.19 3.06 -5.72
CA ALA A 9 -8.68 4.37 -5.31
C ALA A 9 -8.90 4.71 -3.82
N SER A 10 -8.99 3.70 -2.95
CA SER A 10 -8.98 3.88 -1.49
C SER A 10 -7.67 3.43 -0.86
N VAL A 11 -7.43 3.86 0.38
CA VAL A 11 -6.35 3.34 1.22
C VAL A 11 -6.98 2.59 2.39
N ILE A 12 -6.58 1.33 2.54
CA ILE A 12 -7.09 0.44 3.60
C ILE A 12 -5.94 -0.07 4.46
N ARG A 13 -6.27 -0.60 5.64
CA ARG A 13 -5.34 -1.42 6.43
C ARG A 13 -5.53 -2.87 6.04
N TYR A 14 -4.44 -3.51 5.63
CA TYR A 14 -4.46 -4.89 5.19
C TYR A 14 -3.18 -5.62 5.64
N PRO A 15 -3.26 -6.89 6.10
CA PRO A 15 -2.10 -7.71 6.42
C PRO A 15 -1.40 -8.17 5.13
N TYR A 16 -0.82 -7.22 4.39
CA TYR A 16 -0.16 -7.49 3.12
C TYR A 16 1.07 -8.37 3.31
N LEU A 17 1.03 -9.55 2.70
CA LEU A 17 2.12 -10.51 2.66
C LEU A 17 3.15 -10.07 1.62
N TRP A 18 4.35 -9.70 2.06
CA TRP A 18 5.43 -9.37 1.12
C TRP A 18 5.96 -10.62 0.41
N ALA A 19 6.47 -10.48 -0.82
CA ALA A 19 7.10 -11.59 -1.55
C ALA A 19 8.17 -12.33 -0.71
N ARG A 20 9.06 -11.59 -0.04
CA ARG A 20 10.08 -12.16 0.87
C ARG A 20 9.51 -12.89 2.10
N GLU A 21 8.27 -12.60 2.50
CA GLU A 21 7.59 -13.26 3.62
C GLU A 21 6.96 -14.57 3.10
N ALA A 22 6.33 -14.52 1.92
CA ALA A 22 5.86 -15.71 1.22
C ALA A 22 7.00 -16.69 0.90
N GLU A 23 8.15 -16.20 0.43
CA GLU A 23 9.37 -17.00 0.20
C GLU A 23 9.88 -17.71 1.46
N ARG A 24 9.53 -17.20 2.65
CA ARG A 24 9.88 -17.80 3.95
C ARG A 24 8.79 -18.74 4.47
N GLY A 25 7.76 -19.03 3.68
CA GLY A 25 6.65 -19.91 4.02
C GLY A 25 5.54 -19.24 4.83
N GLU A 26 5.51 -17.91 4.91
CA GLU A 26 4.42 -17.21 5.59
C GLU A 26 3.17 -17.18 4.70
N THR A 27 2.00 -17.34 5.31
CA THR A 27 0.70 -17.38 4.63
C THR A 27 -0.05 -16.05 4.72
N GLU A 28 0.33 -15.17 5.65
CA GLU A 28 -0.30 -13.87 5.87
C GLU A 28 0.72 -12.81 6.29
N GLY A 29 0.42 -11.55 6.00
CA GLY A 29 1.28 -10.44 6.41
C GLY A 29 1.25 -10.26 7.93
N ARG A 30 2.42 -10.28 8.57
CA ARG A 30 2.56 -10.17 10.04
C ARG A 30 1.98 -8.89 10.69
N LYS A 31 1.65 -7.88 9.90
CA LYS A 31 1.21 -6.55 10.38
C LYS A 31 0.21 -5.93 9.44
N GLU A 32 -0.78 -5.25 10.00
CA GLU A 32 -1.64 -4.35 9.24
C GLU A 32 -0.85 -3.13 8.75
N ARG A 33 -0.82 -2.96 7.44
CA ARG A 33 -0.12 -1.86 6.77
C ARG A 33 -1.14 -1.03 5.99
N PRO A 34 -0.90 0.29 5.84
CA PRO A 34 -1.62 1.05 4.84
C PRO A 34 -1.27 0.51 3.45
N VAL A 35 -2.30 0.23 2.66
CA VAL A 35 -2.21 -0.30 1.30
C VAL A 35 -3.18 0.49 0.43
N ALA A 36 -2.70 0.96 -0.72
CA ALA A 36 -3.58 1.55 -1.73
C ALA A 36 -4.24 0.45 -2.56
N VAL A 37 -5.55 0.56 -2.74
CA VAL A 37 -6.33 -0.29 -3.64
C VAL A 37 -6.23 0.32 -5.04
N GLY A 38 -5.40 -0.28 -5.88
CA GLY A 38 -5.18 0.17 -7.25
C GLY A 38 -6.44 0.03 -8.09
N VAL A 39 -6.89 -1.22 -8.25
CA VAL A 39 -8.10 -1.58 -8.99
C VAL A 39 -8.71 -2.80 -8.33
N ARG A 40 -10.04 -2.77 -8.13
CA ARG A 40 -10.87 -3.95 -7.88
C ARG A 40 -11.69 -4.27 -9.13
N MET A 41 -11.52 -5.48 -9.64
CA MET A 41 -12.28 -6.03 -10.77
C MET A 41 -13.15 -7.18 -10.26
N PRO A 42 -14.47 -7.02 -10.24
CA PRO A 42 -15.38 -8.11 -9.93
C PRO A 42 -15.25 -9.24 -10.96
N ARG A 43 -15.22 -10.49 -10.51
CA ARG A 43 -15.23 -11.68 -11.39
C ARG A 43 -16.11 -12.78 -10.79
N PRO A 44 -16.66 -13.71 -11.62
CA PRO A 44 -17.52 -14.79 -11.15
C PRO A 44 -16.88 -15.66 -10.06
N ASP A 45 -15.58 -15.93 -10.17
CA ASP A 45 -14.83 -16.81 -9.25
C ASP A 45 -14.15 -16.04 -8.10
N GLY A 46 -14.43 -14.74 -7.97
CA GLY A 46 -13.87 -13.86 -6.94
C GLY A 46 -13.16 -12.63 -7.50
N ASP A 47 -13.22 -11.53 -6.74
CA ASP A 47 -12.69 -10.25 -7.18
C ASP A 47 -11.17 -10.29 -7.34
N LEU A 48 -10.67 -9.81 -8.49
CA LEU A 48 -9.25 -9.51 -8.65
C LEU A 48 -8.97 -8.11 -8.08
N VAL A 49 -8.12 -8.03 -7.07
CA VAL A 49 -7.74 -6.77 -6.44
C VAL A 49 -6.23 -6.56 -6.54
N LEU A 50 -5.82 -5.40 -7.04
CA LEU A 50 -4.43 -4.98 -7.06
C LEU A 50 -4.13 -4.08 -5.85
N PHE A 51 -3.19 -4.52 -5.04
CA PHE A 51 -2.75 -3.82 -3.83
C PHE A 51 -1.35 -3.23 -4.02
N PHE A 52 -1.19 -1.96 -3.67
CA PHE A 52 0.09 -1.27 -3.64
C PHE A 52 0.46 -0.96 -2.18
N PRO A 53 1.39 -1.71 -1.58
CA PRO A 53 1.77 -1.51 -0.18
C PRO A 53 2.50 -0.18 0.01
N ILE A 54 2.13 0.57 1.03
CA ILE A 54 2.76 1.85 1.36
C ILE A 54 3.81 1.64 2.44
N THR A 55 5.02 2.16 2.20
CA THR A 55 6.15 2.09 3.12
C THR A 55 6.67 3.49 3.47
N THR A 56 7.06 3.68 4.73
CA THR A 56 7.81 4.87 5.17
C THR A 56 9.32 4.68 5.07
N LYS A 57 9.78 3.44 4.84
CA LYS A 57 11.19 3.13 4.58
C LYS A 57 11.50 3.37 3.11
N GLN A 58 12.67 3.95 2.84
CA GLN A 58 13.19 4.13 1.48
C GLN A 58 13.19 2.78 0.74
N PRO A 59 12.54 2.68 -0.43
CA PRO A 59 12.63 1.50 -1.27
C PRO A 59 14.07 1.31 -1.75
N GLY A 60 14.52 0.05 -1.82
CA GLY A 60 15.83 -0.27 -2.42
C GLY A 60 15.85 0.04 -3.91
N ALA A 61 17.04 0.28 -4.47
CA ALA A 61 17.23 0.75 -5.85
C ALA A 61 16.62 -0.17 -6.93
N SER A 62 16.42 -1.46 -6.64
CA SER A 62 15.82 -2.44 -7.56
C SER A 62 14.29 -2.50 -7.50
N ARG A 63 13.63 -1.75 -6.61
CA ARG A 63 12.17 -1.77 -6.47
C ARG A 63 11.55 -0.60 -7.22
N PHE A 64 10.57 -0.91 -8.06
CA PHE A 64 9.69 0.10 -8.61
C PHE A 64 8.84 0.70 -7.48
N ALA A 65 8.99 1.99 -7.26
CA ALA A 65 8.26 2.73 -6.26
C ALA A 65 8.02 4.16 -6.74
N VAL A 66 6.89 4.71 -6.33
CA VAL A 66 6.53 6.10 -6.59
C VAL A 66 6.35 6.79 -5.24
N GLU A 67 6.90 7.99 -5.12
CA GLU A 67 6.65 8.79 -3.92
C GLU A 67 5.16 9.20 -3.88
N VAL A 68 4.52 9.02 -2.72
CA VAL A 68 3.19 9.56 -2.48
C VAL A 68 3.33 11.05 -2.13
N PRO A 69 2.77 11.98 -2.93
CA PRO A 69 2.86 13.41 -2.68
C PRO A 69 2.28 13.80 -1.31
N VAL A 70 2.77 14.90 -0.72
CA VAL A 70 2.33 15.36 0.62
C VAL A 70 0.82 15.58 0.69
N ILE A 71 0.23 16.15 -0.35
CA ILE A 71 -1.22 16.40 -0.42
C ILE A 71 -1.99 15.07 -0.39
N GLU A 72 -1.56 14.08 -1.15
CA GLU A 72 -2.20 12.77 -1.21
C GLU A 72 -2.01 11.98 0.09
N LYS A 73 -0.87 12.11 0.76
CA LYS A 73 -0.66 11.57 2.12
C LYS A 73 -1.72 12.12 3.09
N ARG A 74 -2.02 13.42 3.04
CA ARG A 74 -3.05 14.05 3.89
C ARG A 74 -4.46 13.58 3.54
N ARG A 75 -4.82 13.56 2.25
CA ARG A 75 -6.14 13.09 1.78
C ARG A 75 -6.41 11.64 2.15
N ALA A 76 -5.38 10.80 2.08
CA ALA A 76 -5.46 9.39 2.45
C ALA A 76 -5.33 9.12 3.97
N GLY A 77 -5.22 10.15 4.82
CA GLY A 77 -5.06 9.97 6.27
C GLY A 77 -3.73 9.30 6.68
N LEU A 78 -2.73 9.32 5.81
CA LEU A 78 -1.40 8.74 6.08
C LEU A 78 -0.60 9.70 6.96
N ARG A 79 0.00 9.17 8.04
CA ARG A 79 0.87 9.97 8.90
C ARG A 79 2.11 10.42 8.13
N CYS A 80 2.20 11.72 7.90
CA CYS A 80 3.40 12.34 7.36
C CYS A 80 4.35 12.64 8.51
N ARG A 81 5.56 12.06 8.55
CA ARG A 81 6.69 12.80 9.16
C ARG A 81 7.00 13.91 8.17
N SER A 82 6.99 15.17 8.60
CA SER A 82 7.47 16.27 7.76
C SER A 82 8.93 16.00 7.42
N GLN A 83 9.20 15.48 6.24
CA GLN A 83 10.51 15.64 5.63
C GLN A 83 10.43 16.96 4.88
N THR A 84 10.86 18.03 5.55
CA THR A 84 11.18 19.29 4.88
C THR A 84 12.28 18.96 3.86
N LEU A 85 11.97 19.08 2.57
CA LEU A 85 12.94 18.90 1.50
C LEU A 85 13.85 20.14 1.46
N ASP A 86 14.95 20.11 2.22
CA ASP A 86 16.06 21.09 2.15
C ASP A 86 17.00 20.82 0.96
N HIS A 87 16.46 20.50 -0.23
CA HIS A 87 17.26 20.27 -1.43
C HIS A 87 16.90 21.19 -2.60
N LEU A 88 16.67 22.47 -2.29
CA LEU A 88 16.79 23.58 -3.23
C LEU A 88 17.59 24.72 -2.57
N ARG A 89 18.91 24.59 -2.57
CA ARG A 89 19.87 25.69 -2.53
C ARG A 89 21.08 25.33 -3.39
#